data_AF-A0A815ER67-F1
#
_entry.id   AF-A0A815ER67-F1
#
_cell.length_a   1.000
_cell.length_b   1.000
_cell.length_c   1.000
_cell.angle_alpha   90.00
_cell.angle_beta   90.00
_cell.angle_gamma   90.00
#
_symmetry.space_group_name_H-M   'P 1'
#
loop_
_entity.id
_entity.type
_entity.pdbx_description
1 polymer ?
#
loop_
_entity_poly.entity_id
_entity_poly.type
_entity_poly.pdbx_seq_one_letter_code
_entity_poly.pdbx_strand_id
1 'polypeptide(L)'
;MVYEAKQTVNTTHDIVASGVSKLSDYAITSLPNLQNLKRTVQRIRQKHQNPLPLPTNRDSIIIDAIFTKTNRDQTFLQFDSGPTDQRILIFSTKKQLKMLKNGSHIYLDGTFDVVPELYFQLYTIHVTYLNHILPAVYVLLPGKKQCLYKTMFKELKNLVPDFDPLNVMIDFERATINVIKSLFPTTVLNGCFFHLCQNIYRAVTRFGLKTLYGENENFAQ
;
A
#
# COMPACT_ATOMS: atom_id res chain seq x y z
N MET A 1 15.32 1.28 25.19
CA MET A 1 13.94 0.76 25.27
C MET A 1 13.03 1.56 26.21
N VAL A 2 13.25 1.62 27.54
CA VAL A 2 12.29 2.31 28.47
C VAL A 2 12.16 3.82 28.20
N TYR A 3 13.28 4.52 27.98
CA TYR A 3 13.26 5.96 27.64
C TYR A 3 12.53 6.21 26.31
N GLU A 4 12.88 5.46 25.27
CA GLU A 4 12.23 5.53 23.95
C GLU A 4 10.72 5.19 24.06
N ALA A 5 10.34 4.20 24.87
CA ALA A 5 8.95 3.84 25.10
C ALA A 5 8.11 4.97 25.73
N LYS A 6 8.73 5.87 26.52
CA LYS A 6 8.06 6.99 27.17
C LYS A 6 8.02 8.25 26.30
N GLN A 7 9.07 8.49 25.53
CA GLN A 7 9.33 9.80 24.91
C GLN A 7 9.23 9.81 23.38
N THR A 8 9.21 8.64 22.73
CA THR A 8 9.24 8.57 21.25
C THR A 8 7.92 8.07 20.69
N VAL A 9 7.62 8.50 19.47
CA VAL A 9 6.48 8.08 18.64
C VAL A 9 6.75 6.80 17.84
N ASN A 10 7.98 6.27 17.88
CA ASN A 10 8.40 5.06 17.16
C ASN A 10 7.48 3.87 17.44
N THR A 11 7.33 2.91 16.53
CA THR A 11 6.45 1.77 16.84
C THR A 11 7.05 0.91 17.97
N THR A 12 6.22 0.13 18.67
CA THR A 12 6.72 -0.86 19.65
C THR A 12 7.70 -1.82 18.99
N HIS A 13 7.48 -2.16 17.72
CA HIS A 13 8.40 -2.98 16.95
C HIS A 13 9.77 -2.30 16.79
N ASP A 14 9.80 -1.03 16.39
CA ASP A 14 11.04 -0.28 16.16
C ASP A 14 11.85 -0.08 17.44
N ILE A 15 11.19 0.19 18.57
CA ILE A 15 11.86 0.34 19.89
C ILE A 15 12.49 -0.96 20.36
N VAL A 16 11.83 -2.09 20.10
CA VAL A 16 12.38 -3.41 20.45
C VAL A 16 13.52 -3.76 19.50
N ALA A 17 13.34 -3.55 18.19
CA ALA A 17 14.37 -3.83 17.19
C ALA A 17 15.63 -2.97 17.38
N SER A 18 15.47 -1.66 17.62
CA SER A 18 16.57 -0.73 17.90
C SER A 18 17.27 -1.02 19.22
N GLY A 19 16.54 -1.54 20.21
CA GLY A 19 17.07 -1.94 21.50
C GLY A 19 17.89 -3.23 21.40
N VAL A 20 17.38 -4.21 20.67
CA VAL A 20 18.04 -5.52 20.48
C VAL A 20 19.27 -5.40 19.58
N SER A 21 19.23 -4.57 18.54
CA SER A 21 20.36 -4.39 17.62
C SER A 21 21.61 -3.74 18.24
N LYS A 22 21.46 -3.12 19.43
CA LYS A 22 22.55 -2.50 20.19
C LYS A 22 23.21 -3.47 21.20
N LEU A 23 22.72 -4.71 21.30
CA LEU A 23 23.19 -5.70 22.27
C LEU A 23 24.13 -6.71 21.61
N SER A 24 25.03 -7.29 22.40
CA SER A 24 25.86 -8.42 21.97
C SER A 24 25.05 -9.71 21.88
N ASP A 25 25.51 -10.66 21.07
CA ASP A 25 24.82 -11.95 20.88
C ASP A 25 24.58 -12.71 22.20
N TYR A 26 25.53 -12.62 23.13
CA TYR A 26 25.41 -13.20 24.47
C TYR A 26 24.35 -12.51 25.35
N ALA A 27 24.15 -11.20 25.18
CA ALA A 27 23.10 -10.48 25.87
C ALA A 27 21.72 -10.83 25.30
N ILE A 28 21.62 -11.09 23.99
CA ILE A 28 20.37 -11.46 23.32
C ILE A 28 19.82 -12.80 23.83
N THR A 29 20.68 -13.79 24.08
CA THR A 29 20.25 -15.10 24.61
C THR A 29 19.68 -15.02 26.02
N SER A 30 20.03 -13.97 26.77
CA SER A 30 19.54 -13.73 28.13
C SER A 30 18.25 -12.89 28.17
N LEU A 31 17.77 -12.41 27.02
CA LEU A 31 16.58 -11.59 26.95
C LEU A 31 15.29 -12.42 27.09
N PRO A 32 14.24 -11.83 27.67
CA PRO A 32 12.88 -12.36 27.52
C PRO A 32 12.52 -12.47 26.03
N ASN A 33 11.64 -13.42 25.70
CA ASN A 33 11.07 -13.54 24.35
C ASN A 33 10.60 -12.16 23.82
N LEU A 34 10.87 -11.89 22.54
CA LEU A 34 10.44 -10.70 21.81
C LEU A 34 8.98 -10.30 22.05
N GLN A 35 8.06 -11.27 22.19
CA GLN A 35 6.66 -10.97 22.52
C GLN A 35 6.50 -10.31 23.90
N ASN A 36 7.27 -10.76 24.89
CA ASN A 36 7.27 -10.18 26.23
C ASN A 36 7.92 -8.80 26.24
N LEU A 37 8.99 -8.59 25.45
CA LEU A 37 9.60 -7.27 25.28
C LEU A 37 8.61 -6.28 24.66
N LYS A 38 7.89 -6.66 23.61
CA LYS A 38 6.82 -5.86 23.00
C LYS A 38 5.73 -5.51 24.01
N ARG A 39 5.25 -6.50 24.79
CA ARG A 39 4.25 -6.29 25.86
C ARG A 39 4.73 -5.32 26.94
N THR A 40 6.00 -5.39 27.33
CA THR A 40 6.59 -4.45 28.29
C THR A 40 6.61 -3.02 27.76
N VAL A 41 7.02 -2.82 26.50
CA VAL A 41 7.00 -1.51 25.85
C VAL A 41 5.56 -0.97 25.75
N GLN A 42 4.60 -1.81 25.38
CA GLN A 42 3.18 -1.45 25.34
C GLN A 42 2.62 -1.05 26.72
N ARG A 43 2.94 -1.80 27.78
CA ARG A 43 2.54 -1.45 29.16
C ARG A 43 3.11 -0.11 29.61
N ILE A 44 4.38 0.16 29.32
CA ILE A 44 5.02 1.44 29.65
C ILE A 44 4.29 2.60 28.95
N ARG A 45 3.91 2.42 27.68
CA ARG A 45 3.15 3.41 26.91
C ARG A 45 1.75 3.67 27.47
N GLN A 46 1.01 2.60 27.79
CA GLN A 46 -0.32 2.70 28.39
C GLN A 46 -0.27 3.44 29.73
N LYS A 47 0.75 3.16 30.57
CA LYS A 47 0.92 3.79 31.88
C LYS A 47 1.27 5.29 31.78
N HIS A 48 1.94 5.71 30.72
CA HIS A 48 2.44 7.08 30.56
C HIS A 48 1.55 8.00 29.70
N GLN A 49 0.34 7.56 29.33
CA GLN A 49 -0.61 8.35 28.50
C GLN A 49 0.05 8.99 27.25
N ASN A 50 1.02 8.31 26.65
CA ASN A 50 1.62 8.76 25.39
C ASN A 50 1.32 7.80 24.21
N PRO A 51 0.09 7.26 24.03
CA PRO A 51 -0.31 6.84 22.70
C PRO A 51 -0.55 8.14 21.91
N LEU A 52 0.08 8.28 20.73
CA LEU A 52 -0.51 9.14 19.71
C LEU A 52 -1.99 8.72 19.64
N PRO A 53 -2.95 9.61 19.92
CA PRO A 53 -4.36 9.24 19.89
C PRO A 53 -4.60 8.63 18.51
N LEU A 54 -5.05 7.37 18.48
CA LEU A 54 -5.34 6.73 17.22
C LEU A 54 -6.36 7.61 16.51
N PRO A 55 -6.07 8.09 15.30
CA PRO A 55 -6.98 8.96 14.60
C PRO A 55 -8.31 8.23 14.43
N THR A 56 -9.40 8.91 14.74
CA THR A 56 -10.76 8.36 14.60
C THR A 56 -11.33 8.62 13.21
N ASN A 57 -10.74 9.57 12.49
CA ASN A 57 -11.06 9.92 11.11
C ASN A 57 -9.81 10.37 10.35
N ARG A 58 -9.87 10.43 9.01
CA ARG A 58 -8.72 10.76 8.15
C ARG A 58 -8.20 12.18 8.34
N ASP A 59 -9.07 13.11 8.73
CA ASP A 59 -8.80 14.53 8.91
C ASP A 59 -7.91 14.75 10.14
N SER A 60 -8.10 13.92 11.18
CA SER A 60 -7.30 13.93 12.40
C SER A 60 -5.92 13.27 12.27
N ILE A 61 -5.61 12.64 11.12
CA ILE A 61 -4.30 12.00 10.93
C ILE A 61 -3.21 13.07 10.90
N ILE A 62 -2.26 12.98 11.83
CA ILE A 62 -1.03 13.79 11.82
C ILE A 62 0.11 12.90 11.36
N ILE A 63 0.77 13.28 10.26
CA ILE A 63 1.92 12.55 9.72
C ILE A 63 3.19 13.29 10.13
N ASP A 64 3.88 12.78 11.15
CA ASP A 64 5.16 13.33 11.57
C ASP A 64 6.20 13.25 10.45
N ALA A 65 7.12 14.22 10.42
CA ALA A 65 8.18 14.31 9.42
C ALA A 65 9.08 13.07 9.34
N ILE A 66 9.14 12.26 10.39
CA ILE A 66 9.87 10.98 10.38
C ILE A 66 9.18 9.94 9.49
N PHE A 67 7.85 9.96 9.39
CA PHE A 67 7.06 9.00 8.61
C PHE A 67 6.92 9.42 7.14
N THR A 68 7.36 10.63 6.79
CA THR A 68 7.42 11.09 5.39
C THR A 68 8.70 10.65 4.68
N LYS A 69 9.62 9.99 5.39
CA LYS A 69 10.93 9.57 4.89
C LYS A 69 11.11 8.05 5.01
N THR A 70 12.01 7.51 4.20
CA THR A 70 12.52 6.14 4.31
C THR A 70 13.57 6.02 5.43
N ASN A 71 13.95 4.79 5.80
CA ASN A 71 15.06 4.52 6.73
C ASN A 71 16.43 5.04 6.27
N ARG A 72 16.54 5.55 5.03
CA ARG A 72 17.74 6.18 4.47
C ARG A 72 17.55 7.70 4.27
N ASP A 73 16.62 8.30 5.01
CA ASP A 73 16.28 9.72 4.97
C ASP A 73 15.81 10.26 3.60
N GLN A 74 15.44 9.38 2.68
CA GLN A 74 14.88 9.78 1.39
C GLN A 74 13.40 10.13 1.54
N THR A 75 12.95 11.23 0.94
CA THR A 75 11.53 11.58 0.85
C THR A 75 10.74 10.43 0.25
N PHE A 76 9.69 10.03 0.96
CA PHE A 76 8.81 8.92 0.61
C PHE A 76 7.37 9.36 0.42
N LEU A 77 6.82 10.18 1.32
CA LEU A 77 5.51 10.82 1.09
C LEU A 77 5.68 11.91 0.02
N GLN A 78 5.11 11.69 -1.15
CA GLN A 78 5.21 12.58 -2.32
C GLN A 78 4.02 13.52 -2.43
N PHE A 79 2.84 13.09 -1.99
CA PHE A 79 1.63 13.88 -2.04
C PHE A 79 0.71 13.55 -0.86
N ASP A 80 0.11 14.59 -0.31
CA ASP A 80 -0.93 14.54 0.71
C ASP A 80 -1.98 15.59 0.35
N SER A 81 -3.20 15.15 0.06
CA SER A 81 -4.29 16.07 -0.31
C SER A 81 -4.82 16.89 0.87
N GLY A 82 -4.28 16.69 2.08
CA GLY A 82 -4.62 17.43 3.29
C GLY A 82 -5.72 16.77 4.13
N PRO A 83 -5.99 17.34 5.32
CA PRO A 83 -6.88 16.76 6.33
C PRO A 83 -8.35 16.88 5.89
N THR A 84 -8.79 15.91 5.12
CA THR A 84 -10.17 15.81 4.61
C THR A 84 -10.63 14.36 4.64
N ASP A 85 -11.94 14.13 4.65
CA ASP A 85 -12.47 12.77 4.64
C ASP A 85 -12.07 12.05 3.33
N GLN A 86 -11.69 12.77 2.28
CA GLN A 86 -11.19 12.18 1.04
C GLN A 86 -9.67 12.24 0.91
N ARG A 87 -8.94 12.31 2.03
CA ARG A 87 -7.48 12.42 2.04
C ARG A 87 -6.82 11.29 1.27
N ILE A 88 -6.04 11.63 0.24
CA ILE A 88 -5.22 10.71 -0.55
C ILE A 88 -3.75 10.93 -0.15
N LEU A 89 -3.05 9.84 0.10
CA LEU A 89 -1.60 9.86 0.37
C LEU A 89 -0.88 9.05 -0.71
N ILE A 90 0.11 9.64 -1.35
CA ILE A 90 0.95 8.98 -2.37
C ILE A 90 2.36 8.84 -1.82
N PHE A 91 2.86 7.61 -1.81
CA PHE A 91 4.21 7.27 -1.39
C PHE A 91 5.01 6.69 -2.55
N SER A 92 6.21 7.23 -2.74
CA SER A 92 7.20 6.73 -3.68
C SER A 92 8.55 7.37 -3.38
N THR A 93 9.64 6.74 -3.80
CA THR A 93 10.98 7.35 -3.79
C THR A 93 11.30 7.96 -5.15
N LYS A 94 12.26 8.90 -5.20
CA LYS A 94 12.75 9.43 -6.48
C LYS A 94 13.21 8.34 -7.46
N LYS A 95 13.79 7.24 -6.96
CA LYS A 95 14.20 6.10 -7.79
C LYS A 95 12.99 5.40 -8.39
N GLN A 96 11.96 5.14 -7.59
CA GLN A 96 10.73 4.52 -8.05
C GLN A 96 9.95 5.41 -9.02
N LEU A 97 9.88 6.72 -8.79
CA LEU A 97 9.28 7.65 -9.76
C LEU A 97 10.02 7.67 -11.11
N LYS A 98 11.35 7.51 -11.11
CA LYS A 98 12.13 7.32 -12.35
C LYS A 98 11.81 5.99 -13.03
N MET A 99 11.60 4.92 -12.26
CA MET A 99 11.14 3.65 -12.81
C MET A 99 9.73 3.77 -13.42
N LEU A 100 8.85 4.53 -12.77
CA LEU A 100 7.51 4.84 -13.28
C LEU A 100 7.57 5.60 -14.61
N LYS A 101 8.40 6.64 -14.68
CA LYS A 101 8.64 7.42 -15.91
C LYS A 101 9.06 6.54 -17.09
N ASN A 102 9.98 5.60 -16.85
CA ASN A 102 10.55 4.77 -17.90
C ASN A 102 9.75 3.48 -18.15
N GLY A 103 8.70 3.24 -17.37
CA GLY A 103 7.91 2.01 -17.42
C GLY A 103 6.89 2.04 -18.55
N SER A 104 7.19 1.38 -19.66
CA SER A 104 6.22 1.24 -20.77
C SER A 104 5.03 0.34 -20.43
N HIS A 105 5.22 -0.60 -19.50
CA HIS A 105 4.18 -1.51 -19.02
C HIS A 105 4.01 -1.31 -17.52
N ILE A 106 2.78 -1.04 -17.10
CA ILE A 106 2.43 -0.91 -15.70
C ILE A 106 1.29 -1.84 -15.33
N TYR A 107 1.28 -2.25 -14.06
CA TYR A 107 0.28 -3.12 -13.48
C TYR A 107 -0.33 -2.41 -12.29
N LEU A 108 -1.65 -2.40 -12.23
CA LEU A 108 -2.39 -1.69 -11.20
C LEU A 108 -3.11 -2.70 -10.32
N ASP A 109 -2.89 -2.62 -9.01
CA ASP A 109 -3.44 -3.57 -8.05
C ASP A 109 -3.95 -2.87 -6.79
N GLY A 110 -5.16 -3.21 -6.36
CA GLY A 110 -5.81 -2.67 -5.16
C GLY A 110 -5.95 -3.76 -4.11
N THR A 111 -5.32 -3.60 -2.95
CA THR A 111 -5.40 -4.54 -1.83
C THR A 111 -6.23 -3.97 -0.68
N PHE A 112 -7.12 -4.80 -0.13
CA PHE A 112 -8.07 -4.40 0.92
C PHE A 112 -7.72 -4.95 2.31
N ASP A 113 -7.09 -6.12 2.41
CA ASP A 113 -6.91 -6.82 3.70
C ASP A 113 -5.79 -6.22 4.58
N VAL A 114 -4.84 -5.50 3.97
CA VAL A 114 -3.64 -4.96 4.63
C VAL A 114 -3.66 -3.43 4.72
N VAL A 115 -4.83 -2.82 4.58
CA VAL A 115 -5.00 -1.36 4.62
C VAL A 115 -5.23 -0.87 6.06
N PRO A 116 -4.72 0.32 6.45
CA PRO A 116 -5.12 0.95 7.72
C PRO A 116 -6.64 1.14 7.77
N GLU A 117 -7.25 0.94 8.94
CA GLU A 117 -8.72 0.94 9.15
C GLU A 117 -9.43 2.18 8.61
N LEU A 118 -8.77 3.34 8.65
CA LEU A 118 -9.33 4.58 8.13
C LEU A 118 -9.35 4.65 6.60
N TYR A 119 -8.64 3.78 5.88
CA TYR A 119 -8.56 3.78 4.43
C TYR A 119 -9.30 2.58 3.84
N PHE A 120 -9.81 2.75 2.63
CA PHE A 120 -10.58 1.69 1.97
C PHE A 120 -9.66 0.68 1.28
N GLN A 121 -8.59 1.16 0.67
CA GLN A 121 -7.63 0.29 -0.04
C GLN A 121 -6.23 0.89 -0.08
N LEU A 122 -5.24 -0.01 -0.13
CA LEU A 122 -3.89 0.30 -0.59
C LEU A 122 -3.83 0.01 -2.09
N TYR A 123 -3.68 1.06 -2.90
CA TYR A 123 -3.53 0.96 -4.34
C TYR A 123 -2.06 1.01 -4.72
N THR A 124 -1.59 0.07 -5.52
CA THR A 124 -0.19 -0.06 -5.91
C THR A 124 -0.04 -0.01 -7.41
N ILE A 125 1.00 0.70 -7.87
CA ILE A 125 1.38 0.78 -9.27
C ILE A 125 2.73 0.10 -9.41
N HIS A 126 2.75 -1.00 -10.13
CA HIS A 126 3.95 -1.76 -10.42
C HIS A 126 4.44 -1.48 -11.83
N VAL A 127 5.76 -1.56 -11.99
CA VAL A 127 6.42 -1.38 -13.28
C VAL A 127 7.38 -2.53 -13.53
N THR A 128 7.58 -2.85 -14.80
CA THR A 128 8.62 -3.80 -15.20
C THR A 128 9.98 -3.11 -15.17
N TYR A 129 10.90 -3.63 -14.37
CA TYR A 129 12.27 -3.16 -14.27
C TYR A 129 13.23 -4.34 -14.20
N LEU A 130 14.18 -4.41 -15.15
CA LEU A 130 15.12 -5.53 -15.28
C LEU A 130 14.42 -6.91 -15.27
N ASN A 131 13.34 -7.05 -16.05
CA ASN A 131 12.51 -8.26 -16.14
C ASN A 131 11.80 -8.67 -14.83
N HIS A 132 11.78 -7.82 -13.82
CA HIS A 132 11.01 -8.01 -12.59
C HIS A 132 9.87 -7.00 -12.49
N ILE A 133 8.75 -7.42 -11.93
CA ILE A 133 7.63 -6.53 -11.61
C ILE A 133 7.87 -5.99 -10.19
N LEU A 134 8.03 -4.68 -10.07
CA LEU A 134 8.32 -4.02 -8.79
C LEU A 134 7.32 -2.90 -8.51
N PRO A 135 6.88 -2.73 -7.25
CA PRO A 135 6.04 -1.61 -6.87
C PRO A 135 6.82 -0.29 -6.93
N ALA A 136 6.33 0.63 -7.75
CA ALA A 136 6.88 1.97 -7.88
C ALA A 136 6.11 2.98 -7.01
N VAL A 137 4.80 2.83 -6.89
CA VAL A 137 3.95 3.78 -6.16
C VAL A 137 3.00 3.03 -5.26
N TYR A 138 2.83 3.55 -4.04
CA TYR A 138 1.84 3.12 -3.09
C TYR A 138 0.89 4.29 -2.81
N VAL A 139 -0.41 4.05 -2.82
CA VAL A 139 -1.42 5.08 -2.61
C VAL A 139 -2.45 4.57 -1.61
N LEU A 140 -2.67 5.35 -0.55
CA LEU A 140 -3.80 5.11 0.35
C LEU A 140 -5.02 5.85 -0.19
N LEU A 141 -6.04 5.10 -0.60
CA LEU A 141 -7.28 5.64 -1.15
C LEU A 141 -8.45 5.49 -0.16
N PRO A 142 -9.25 6.55 0.04
CA PRO A 142 -10.38 6.52 0.97
C PRO A 142 -11.61 5.80 0.37
N GLY A 143 -11.56 5.39 -0.90
CA GLY A 143 -12.64 4.69 -1.57
C GLY A 143 -12.30 4.32 -3.01
N LYS A 144 -13.33 3.86 -3.74
CA LYS A 144 -13.26 3.42 -5.14
C LYS A 144 -14.04 4.30 -6.13
N LYS A 145 -14.28 5.56 -5.76
CA LYS A 145 -14.99 6.51 -6.63
C LYS A 145 -14.07 6.96 -7.77
N GLN A 146 -14.62 7.10 -8.97
CA GLN A 146 -13.87 7.55 -10.16
C GLN A 146 -13.14 8.88 -9.94
N CYS A 147 -13.72 9.81 -9.18
CA CYS A 147 -13.07 11.08 -8.84
C CYS A 147 -11.77 10.89 -8.06
N LEU A 148 -11.71 9.94 -7.13
CA LEU A 148 -10.52 9.66 -6.33
C LEU A 148 -9.37 9.12 -7.19
N TYR A 149 -9.66 8.15 -8.07
CA TYR A 149 -8.66 7.68 -9.03
C TYR A 149 -8.21 8.78 -9.97
N LYS A 150 -9.13 9.65 -10.41
CA LYS A 150 -8.78 10.79 -11.29
C LYS A 150 -7.83 11.75 -10.59
N THR A 151 -8.08 12.07 -9.31
CA THR A 151 -7.16 12.88 -8.50
C THR A 151 -5.81 12.18 -8.37
N MET A 152 -5.79 10.91 -7.97
CA MET A 152 -4.55 10.13 -7.85
C MET A 152 -3.71 10.14 -9.13
N PHE A 153 -4.29 9.81 -10.29
CA PHE A 153 -3.54 9.77 -11.55
C PHE A 153 -3.12 11.16 -12.05
N LYS A 154 -3.90 12.22 -11.76
CA LYS A 154 -3.48 13.60 -12.04
C LYS A 154 -2.26 13.99 -11.21
N GLU A 155 -2.26 13.69 -9.92
CA GLU A 155 -1.12 13.99 -9.06
C GLU A 155 0.11 13.17 -9.45
N LEU A 156 -0.07 11.94 -9.93
CA LEU A 156 1.05 11.18 -10.50
C LEU A 156 1.64 11.82 -11.76
N LYS A 157 0.81 12.40 -12.63
CA LYS A 157 1.31 13.21 -13.77
C LYS A 157 1.97 14.51 -13.30
N ASN A 158 1.53 15.12 -12.20
CA ASN A 158 2.23 16.28 -11.63
C ASN A 158 3.61 15.90 -11.08
N LEU A 159 3.70 14.76 -10.39
CA LEU A 159 4.96 14.23 -9.85
C LEU A 159 5.91 13.72 -10.94
N VAL A 160 5.35 13.19 -12.03
CA VAL A 160 6.09 12.65 -13.17
C VAL A 160 5.42 13.14 -14.48
N PRO A 161 5.77 14.34 -14.98
CA PRO A 161 5.13 14.94 -16.15
C PRO A 161 5.16 14.07 -17.41
N ASP A 162 6.24 13.33 -17.60
CA ASP A 162 6.44 12.43 -18.75
C ASP A 162 5.86 11.02 -18.52
N PHE A 163 5.05 10.82 -17.48
CA PHE A 163 4.40 9.55 -17.24
C PHE A 163 3.31 9.31 -18.29
N ASP A 164 3.59 8.43 -19.24
CA ASP A 164 2.68 8.00 -20.29
C ASP A 164 2.92 6.51 -20.62
N PRO A 165 2.26 5.57 -19.92
CA PRO A 165 2.47 4.15 -20.12
C PRO A 165 1.89 3.68 -21.46
N LEU A 166 2.60 2.79 -22.16
CA LEU A 166 2.10 2.19 -23.42
C LEU A 166 1.03 1.13 -23.13
N ASN A 167 1.25 0.33 -22.09
CA ASN A 167 0.36 -0.76 -21.69
C ASN A 167 0.04 -0.67 -20.21
N VAL A 168 -1.24 -0.82 -19.88
CA VAL A 168 -1.73 -0.90 -18.51
C VAL A 168 -2.47 -2.22 -18.34
N MET A 169 -1.98 -3.06 -17.43
CA MET A 169 -2.72 -4.21 -16.94
C MET A 169 -3.52 -3.81 -15.70
N ILE A 170 -4.81 -4.04 -15.73
CA ILE A 170 -5.73 -3.59 -14.69
C ILE A 170 -6.85 -4.60 -14.46
N ASP A 171 -7.39 -4.57 -13.24
CA ASP A 171 -8.64 -5.22 -12.93
C ASP A 171 -9.82 -4.59 -13.66
N PHE A 172 -10.91 -5.34 -13.74
CA PHE A 172 -12.14 -4.94 -14.43
C PHE A 172 -12.96 -3.88 -13.67
N GLU A 173 -12.29 -2.94 -13.01
CA GLU A 173 -12.92 -1.84 -12.31
C GLU A 173 -13.21 -0.68 -13.27
N ARG A 174 -14.51 -0.48 -13.57
CA ARG A 174 -14.97 0.52 -14.52
C ARG A 174 -14.50 1.94 -14.19
N ALA A 175 -14.48 2.30 -12.91
CA ALA A 175 -14.06 3.62 -12.46
C ALA A 175 -12.63 3.92 -12.91
N THR A 176 -11.71 2.99 -12.66
CA THR A 176 -10.30 3.16 -13.01
C THR A 176 -10.06 3.07 -14.51
N ILE A 177 -10.75 2.15 -15.22
CA ILE A 177 -10.71 2.07 -16.69
C ILE A 177 -11.09 3.42 -17.32
N ASN A 178 -12.16 4.05 -16.84
CA ASN A 178 -12.60 5.36 -17.35
C ASN A 178 -11.54 6.45 -17.11
N VAL A 179 -10.87 6.43 -15.95
CA VAL A 179 -9.81 7.40 -15.65
C VAL A 179 -8.61 7.19 -16.56
N ILE A 180 -8.16 5.95 -16.76
CA ILE A 180 -7.03 5.66 -17.64
C ILE A 180 -7.33 6.11 -19.06
N LYS A 181 -8.49 5.72 -19.63
CA LYS A 181 -8.89 6.17 -20.98
C LYS A 181 -8.93 7.69 -21.12
N SER A 182 -9.34 8.40 -20.06
CA SER A 182 -9.42 9.85 -20.06
C SER A 182 -8.06 10.54 -19.93
N LEU A 183 -7.12 9.98 -19.19
CA LEU A 183 -5.83 10.62 -18.88
C LEU A 183 -4.67 10.12 -19.76
N PHE A 184 -4.80 8.92 -20.32
CA PHE A 184 -3.81 8.25 -21.15
C PHE A 184 -4.51 7.62 -22.37
N PRO A 185 -5.00 8.44 -23.32
CA PRO A 185 -5.86 7.96 -24.42
C PRO A 185 -5.13 7.05 -25.42
N THR A 186 -3.80 7.10 -25.45
CA THR A 186 -2.93 6.29 -26.31
C THR A 186 -2.56 4.94 -25.68
N THR A 187 -2.83 4.75 -24.38
CA THR A 187 -2.51 3.53 -23.65
C THR A 187 -3.40 2.36 -24.05
N VAL A 188 -2.79 1.20 -24.25
CA VAL A 188 -3.50 -0.07 -24.42
C VAL A 188 -3.88 -0.62 -23.04
N LEU A 189 -5.18 -0.83 -22.83
CA LEU A 189 -5.73 -1.42 -21.61
C LEU A 189 -5.88 -2.92 -21.76
N ASN A 190 -5.24 -3.68 -20.87
CA ASN A 190 -5.33 -5.13 -20.79
C ASN A 190 -6.00 -5.53 -19.47
N GLY A 191 -7.02 -6.38 -19.54
CA GLY A 191 -7.65 -6.95 -18.35
C GLY A 191 -6.75 -7.98 -17.68
N CYS A 192 -6.71 -8.02 -16.35
CA CYS A 192 -5.96 -9.03 -15.62
C CYS A 192 -6.65 -10.41 -15.71
N PHE A 193 -6.03 -11.35 -16.43
CA PHE A 193 -6.56 -12.71 -16.60
C PHE A 193 -6.68 -13.46 -15.26
N PHE A 194 -5.71 -13.28 -14.35
CA PHE A 194 -5.75 -13.91 -13.03
C PHE A 194 -7.01 -13.51 -12.25
N HIS A 195 -7.30 -12.20 -12.18
CA HIS A 195 -8.49 -11.71 -11.49
C HIS A 195 -9.79 -12.09 -12.21
N LEU A 196 -9.78 -12.20 -13.55
CA LEU A 196 -10.91 -12.74 -14.31
C LEU A 196 -11.20 -14.19 -13.91
N CYS A 197 -10.20 -15.07 -13.98
CA CYS A 197 -10.33 -16.48 -13.58
C CYS A 197 -10.79 -16.63 -12.14
N GLN A 198 -10.23 -15.83 -11.22
CA GLN A 198 -10.62 -15.85 -9.82
C GLN A 198 -12.10 -15.46 -9.65
N ASN A 199 -12.56 -14.43 -10.37
CA ASN A 199 -13.96 -14.00 -10.32
C ASN A 199 -14.92 -15.03 -10.94
N ILE A 200 -14.54 -15.66 -12.05
CA ILE A 200 -15.31 -16.77 -12.66
C ILE A 200 -15.41 -17.93 -11.66
N TYR A 201 -14.30 -18.35 -11.07
CA TYR A 201 -14.29 -19.45 -10.11
C TYR A 201 -15.12 -19.15 -8.86
N ARG A 202 -15.08 -17.91 -8.34
CA ARG A 202 -15.97 -17.47 -7.25
C ARG A 202 -17.44 -17.56 -7.65
N ALA A 203 -17.79 -17.19 -8.88
CA ALA A 203 -19.17 -17.30 -9.38
C ALA A 203 -19.60 -18.77 -9.51
N VAL A 204 -18.79 -19.63 -10.13
CA VAL A 204 -19.01 -21.08 -10.23
C VAL A 204 -19.26 -21.69 -8.85
N THR A 205 -18.42 -21.34 -7.87
CA THR A 205 -18.57 -21.81 -6.49
C THR A 205 -19.86 -21.32 -5.86
N ARG A 206 -20.23 -20.04 -6.04
CA ARG A 206 -21.48 -19.46 -5.52
C ARG A 206 -22.72 -20.18 -6.06
N PHE A 207 -22.68 -20.65 -7.31
CA PHE A 207 -23.78 -21.40 -7.92
C PHE A 207 -23.76 -22.90 -7.61
N GLY A 208 -22.84 -23.38 -6.76
CA GLY A 208 -22.72 -24.80 -6.42
C GLY A 208 -22.16 -25.66 -7.56
N LEU A 209 -21.60 -25.05 -8.60
CA LEU A 209 -21.12 -25.73 -9.81
C LEU A 209 -19.65 -26.17 -9.71
N LYS A 210 -19.05 -26.07 -8.52
CA LYS A 210 -17.62 -26.35 -8.31
C LYS A 210 -17.23 -27.78 -8.71
N THR A 211 -18.04 -28.77 -8.36
CA THR A 211 -17.80 -30.17 -8.72
C THR A 211 -17.91 -30.37 -10.23
N LEU A 212 -18.98 -29.86 -10.85
CA LEU A 212 -19.17 -29.94 -12.29
C LEU A 212 -18.03 -29.27 -13.07
N TYR A 213 -17.56 -28.11 -12.60
CA TYR A 213 -16.43 -27.40 -13.19
C TYR A 213 -15.10 -28.14 -13.03
N GLY A 214 -14.92 -28.90 -11.95
CA GLY A 214 -13.70 -29.68 -11.72
C GLY A 214 -13.66 -31.03 -12.45
N GLU A 215 -14.82 -31.62 -12.74
CA GLU A 215 -14.94 -32.99 -13.23
C GLU A 215 -15.40 -33.11 -14.69
N ASN A 216 -15.95 -32.04 -15.28
CA ASN A 216 -16.47 -32.04 -16.65
C ASN A 216 -15.69 -31.06 -17.54
N GLU A 217 -14.77 -31.59 -18.35
CA GLU A 217 -13.95 -30.79 -19.27
C GLU A 217 -14.78 -29.96 -20.26
N ASN A 218 -15.91 -30.48 -20.76
CA ASN A 218 -16.77 -29.74 -21.69
C ASN A 218 -17.48 -28.55 -21.02
N PHE A 219 -17.68 -28.60 -19.70
CA PHE A 219 -18.26 -27.51 -18.93
C PHE A 219 -17.21 -26.47 -18.49
N ALA A 220 -15.94 -26.88 -18.41
CA ALA A 220 -14.83 -26.04 -17.98
C ALA A 220 -14.18 -25.22 -19.12
N GLN A 221 -14.49 -25.55 -20.38
CA GLN A 221 -13.98 -24.90 -21.60
C GLN A 221 -14.72 -23.60 -21.95
#